data_AF-A0A099YWE5-F1
#
_entry.id   AF-A0A099YWE5-F1
#
_cell.length_a   1.000
_cell.length_b   1.000
_cell.length_c   1.000
_cell.angle_alpha   90.00
_cell.angle_beta   90.00
_cell.angle_gamma   90.00
#
_symmetry.space_group_name_H-M   'P 1'
#
loop_
_entity.id
_entity.type
_entity.pdbx_description
1 polymer ?
#
loop_
_entity_poly.entity_id
_entity_poly.type
_entity_poly.pdbx_seq_one_letter_code
_entity_poly.pdbx_strand_id
1 'polypeptide(L)'
;HFKTFDGDIFNFPGLCNYVFASHCNAAYEDFNIQIRRTMVGNTPMISHITMKLEGVAAELTKEAVTINSNRVQLPYTQSGIMIERSNIYMKITSKIGVMLMWNEDDSILV
;
A
#
# COMPACT_ATOMS: atom_id res chain seq x y z
N HIS A 1 -10.29 -11.57 3.90
CA HIS A 1 -10.49 -12.09 2.54
C HIS A 1 -9.57 -11.34 1.57
N PHE A 2 -9.28 -11.94 0.42
CA PHE A 2 -8.60 -11.34 -0.72
C PHE A 2 -9.45 -11.52 -1.97
N LYS A 3 -9.35 -10.60 -2.92
CA LYS A 3 -9.91 -10.71 -4.26
C LYS A 3 -8.82 -10.35 -5.28
N THR A 4 -8.59 -11.21 -6.27
CA THR A 4 -7.63 -10.92 -7.35
C THR A 4 -8.23 -9.97 -8.39
N PHE A 5 -7.40 -9.46 -9.31
CA PHE A 5 -7.87 -8.63 -10.43
C PHE A 5 -8.87 -9.37 -11.34
N ASP A 6 -8.70 -10.69 -11.50
CA ASP A 6 -9.60 -11.54 -12.29
C ASP A 6 -10.83 -12.03 -11.51
N GLY A 7 -10.90 -11.68 -10.21
CA GLY A 7 -12.09 -11.88 -9.39
C GLY A 7 -12.07 -13.10 -8.48
N ASP A 8 -10.97 -13.85 -8.41
CA ASP A 8 -10.84 -14.99 -7.49
C ASP A 8 -10.82 -14.53 -6.05
N ILE A 9 -11.65 -15.16 -5.21
CA ILE A 9 -11.79 -14.83 -3.80
C ILE A 9 -11.22 -15.96 -2.95
N PHE A 10 -10.33 -15.62 -2.02
CA PHE A 10 -9.76 -16.59 -1.09
C PHE A 10 -9.46 -15.98 0.28
N ASN A 11 -9.18 -16.87 1.23
CA ASN A 11 -8.79 -16.53 2.59
C ASN A 11 -7.36 -16.95 2.86
N PHE A 12 -6.57 -16.01 3.34
CA PHE A 12 -5.19 -16.25 3.73
C PHE A 12 -4.91 -15.49 5.04
N PRO A 13 -4.84 -16.20 6.18
CA PRO A 13 -4.67 -15.59 7.51
C PRO A 13 -3.19 -15.33 7.86
N GLY A 14 -2.36 -14.98 6.88
CA GLY A 14 -0.94 -14.69 7.10
C GLY A 14 -0.73 -13.34 7.78
N LEU A 15 0.20 -13.30 8.75
CA LEU A 15 0.59 -12.09 9.51
C LEU A 15 2.00 -11.57 9.18
N CYS A 16 2.73 -12.28 8.34
CA CYS A 16 4.02 -11.82 7.83
C CYS A 16 3.83 -10.66 6.83
N ASN A 17 4.95 -10.18 6.30
CA ASN A 17 4.95 -9.28 5.16
C ASN A 17 4.77 -10.08 3.86
N TYR A 18 3.89 -9.62 2.98
CA TYR A 18 3.57 -10.27 1.72
C TYR A 18 3.52 -9.28 0.57
N VAL A 19 3.98 -9.70 -0.61
CA VAL A 19 3.76 -8.96 -1.86
C VAL A 19 2.28 -9.05 -2.21
N PHE A 20 1.63 -7.89 -2.31
CA PHE A 20 0.23 -7.77 -2.70
C PHE A 20 0.08 -7.68 -4.22
N ALA A 21 0.91 -6.83 -4.85
CA ALA A 21 0.99 -6.69 -6.29
C ALA A 21 2.38 -6.18 -6.68
N SER A 22 2.95 -6.66 -7.79
CA SER A 22 4.23 -6.17 -8.31
C SER A 22 4.32 -6.30 -9.83
N HIS A 23 5.16 -5.47 -10.43
CA HIS A 23 5.57 -5.64 -11.83
C HIS A 23 6.71 -6.68 -11.88
N CYS A 24 6.40 -7.88 -12.36
CA CYS A 24 7.35 -8.99 -12.45
C CYS A 24 7.84 -9.25 -13.88
N ASN A 25 8.90 -10.05 -14.03
CA ASN A 25 9.49 -10.48 -15.31
C ASN A 25 10.04 -9.36 -16.21
N ALA A 26 10.36 -8.20 -15.62
CA ALA A 26 11.02 -7.10 -16.29
C ALA A 26 12.43 -6.89 -15.73
N ALA A 27 13.32 -6.28 -16.53
CA ALA A 27 14.65 -5.87 -16.08
C ALA A 27 14.60 -4.77 -15.01
N TYR A 28 13.47 -4.03 -14.96
CA TYR A 28 13.19 -3.00 -13.98
C TYR A 28 11.78 -3.20 -13.42
N GLU A 29 11.65 -3.12 -12.10
CA GLU A 29 10.36 -3.23 -11.41
C GLU A 29 9.77 -1.82 -11.21
N ASP A 30 8.77 -1.46 -12.02
CA ASP A 30 8.14 -0.14 -11.95
C ASP A 30 7.36 0.05 -10.65
N PHE A 31 6.75 -1.03 -10.13
CA PHE A 31 6.10 -1.02 -8.84
C PHE A 31 6.21 -2.33 -8.07
N ASN A 32 6.26 -2.20 -6.74
CA ASN A 32 6.12 -3.28 -5.78
C ASN A 32 5.27 -2.79 -4.61
N ILE A 33 4.21 -3.51 -4.28
CA ILE A 33 3.29 -3.17 -3.18
C ILE A 33 3.27 -4.36 -2.24
N GLN A 34 3.58 -4.10 -0.97
CA GLN A 34 3.62 -5.10 0.08
C GLN A 34 2.73 -4.67 1.23
N ILE A 35 2.10 -5.64 1.87
CA ILE A 35 1.29 -5.44 3.05
C ILE A 35 1.79 -6.32 4.18
N ARG A 36 1.72 -5.77 5.39
CA ARG A 36 1.88 -6.54 6.63
C ARG A 36 0.63 -6.39 7.47
N ARG A 37 0.14 -7.52 7.98
CA ARG A 37 -0.99 -7.56 8.89
C ARG A 37 -0.56 -7.79 10.33
N THR A 38 -1.37 -7.32 11.26
CA THR A 38 -1.27 -7.64 12.68
C THR A 38 -2.65 -8.03 13.22
N MET A 39 -2.69 -8.68 14.37
CA MET A 39 -3.93 -8.98 15.07
C MET A 39 -4.22 -7.87 16.09
N VAL A 40 -5.37 -7.23 15.95
CA VAL A 40 -5.92 -6.30 16.96
C VAL A 40 -7.15 -6.98 17.55
N GLY A 41 -7.00 -7.52 18.77
CA GLY A 41 -7.98 -8.45 19.32
C GLY A 41 -8.06 -9.71 18.44
N ASN A 42 -9.24 -9.98 17.89
CA ASN A 42 -9.49 -11.11 16.98
C ASN A 42 -9.61 -10.71 15.50
N THR A 43 -9.28 -9.45 15.16
CA THR A 43 -9.44 -8.91 13.81
C THR A 43 -8.08 -8.66 13.15
N PRO A 44 -7.81 -9.21 11.95
CA PRO A 44 -6.61 -8.91 11.20
C PRO A 44 -6.68 -7.50 10.61
N MET A 45 -5.76 -6.64 11.01
CA MET A 45 -5.64 -5.26 10.52
C MET A 45 -4.37 -5.11 9.68
N ILE A 46 -4.38 -4.23 8.69
CA ILE A 46 -3.16 -3.86 7.97
C ILE A 46 -2.37 -2.91 8.88
N SER A 47 -1.17 -3.31 9.26
CA SER A 47 -0.29 -2.49 10.11
C SER A 47 0.62 -1.60 9.27
N HIS A 48 1.13 -2.14 8.15
CA HIS A 48 2.06 -1.46 7.27
C HIS A 48 1.72 -1.74 5.80
N ILE A 49 1.85 -0.70 4.98
CA ILE A 49 1.91 -0.82 3.53
C ILE A 49 3.27 -0.27 3.11
N THR A 50 4.02 -1.04 2.34
CA THR A 50 5.29 -0.60 1.74
C THR A 50 5.14 -0.63 0.24
N MET A 51 5.52 0.47 -0.41
CA MET A 51 5.42 0.63 -1.85
C MET A 51 6.77 1.06 -2.39
N LYS A 52 7.20 0.47 -3.49
CA LYS A 52 8.23 1.04 -4.35
C LYS A 52 7.54 1.45 -5.64
N LEU A 53 7.61 2.72 -6.00
CA LEU A 53 6.97 3.29 -7.19
C LEU A 53 8.04 4.06 -7.96
N GLU A 54 8.46 3.57 -9.12
CA GLU A 54 9.50 4.20 -9.96
C GLU A 54 10.79 4.53 -9.17
N GLY A 55 11.20 3.62 -8.29
CA GLY A 55 12.38 3.79 -7.42
C GLY A 55 12.15 4.60 -6.14
N VAL A 56 10.99 5.24 -5.95
CA VAL A 56 10.64 5.92 -4.70
C VAL A 56 10.03 4.93 -3.71
N ALA A 57 10.60 4.86 -2.51
CA ALA A 57 10.06 4.03 -1.43
C ALA A 57 9.06 4.83 -0.59
N ALA A 58 7.82 4.36 -0.47
CA ALA A 58 6.80 4.90 0.40
C ALA A 58 6.40 3.87 1.46
N GLU A 59 6.32 4.27 2.72
CA GLU A 59 5.78 3.44 3.79
C GLU A 59 4.62 4.16 4.45
N LEU A 60 3.53 3.42 4.67
CA LEU A 60 2.30 3.94 5.26
C LEU A 60 1.96 3.14 6.52
N THR A 61 1.72 3.88 7.60
CA THR A 61 1.09 3.40 8.83
C THR A 61 -0.06 4.34 9.18
N LYS A 62 -0.86 4.02 10.21
CA LYS A 62 -1.93 4.91 10.67
C LYS A 62 -1.36 6.26 11.15
N GLU A 63 -0.18 6.22 11.76
CA GLU A 63 0.45 7.35 12.44
C GLU A 63 1.26 8.25 11.49
N ALA A 64 1.87 7.67 10.46
CA ALA A 64 2.82 8.37 9.62
C ALA A 64 2.90 7.83 8.19
N VAL A 65 3.28 8.73 7.28
CA VAL A 65 3.76 8.38 5.95
C VAL A 65 5.23 8.77 5.87
N THR A 66 6.06 7.86 5.36
CA THR A 66 7.45 8.15 5.03
C THR A 66 7.69 7.99 3.53
N ILE A 67 8.54 8.85 2.98
CA ILE A 67 9.01 8.80 1.60
C ILE A 67 10.54 8.78 1.65
N ASN A 68 11.15 7.72 1.11
CA ASN A 68 12.58 7.45 1.22
C ASN A 68 13.08 7.62 2.66
N SER A 69 12.37 7.00 3.61
CA SER A 69 12.63 7.03 5.05
C SER A 69 12.46 8.40 5.74
N ASN A 70 12.03 9.45 5.02
CA ASN A 70 11.73 10.75 5.60
C ASN A 70 10.23 10.88 5.86
N ARG A 71 9.83 11.24 7.07
CA ARG A 71 8.42 11.50 7.40
C ARG A 71 7.92 12.72 6.64
N VAL A 72 6.76 12.60 5.99
CA VAL A 72 6.13 13.69 5.22
C VAL A 72 4.81 14.12 5.85
N GLN A 73 4.40 15.35 5.55
CA GLN A 73 3.05 15.83 5.85
C GLN A 73 2.14 15.62 4.65
N LEU A 74 0.85 15.38 4.91
CA LEU A 74 -0.16 15.19 3.89
C LEU A 74 -0.97 16.49 3.70
N PRO A 75 -1.42 16.82 2.47
CA PRO A 75 -1.15 16.08 1.24
C PRO A 75 0.32 16.19 0.79
N TYR A 76 0.83 15.13 0.17
CA TYR A 76 2.19 15.07 -0.35
C TYR A 76 2.17 14.89 -1.87
N THR A 77 2.90 15.73 -2.60
CA THR A 77 3.04 15.62 -4.06
C THR A 77 4.48 15.87 -4.47
N GLN A 78 5.18 14.83 -4.92
CA GLN A 78 6.54 14.91 -5.43
C GLN A 78 6.90 13.65 -6.22
N SER A 79 7.87 13.75 -7.14
CA SER A 79 8.42 12.59 -7.87
C SER A 79 7.36 11.72 -8.58
N GLY A 80 6.27 12.35 -9.03
CA GLY A 80 5.16 11.65 -9.69
C GLY A 80 4.26 10.85 -8.74
N ILE A 81 4.40 11.02 -7.42
CA ILE A 81 3.54 10.42 -6.40
C ILE A 81 2.71 11.52 -5.74
N MET A 82 1.43 11.24 -5.56
CA MET A 82 0.48 12.05 -4.81
C MET A 82 -0.13 11.21 -3.70
N ILE A 83 -0.11 11.71 -2.46
CA ILE A 83 -0.69 11.06 -1.29
C ILE A 83 -1.65 12.04 -0.62
N GLU A 84 -2.90 11.64 -0.53
CA GLU A 84 -3.98 12.42 0.07
C GLU A 84 -4.64 11.60 1.16
N ARG A 85 -4.98 12.25 2.29
CA ARG A 85 -5.76 11.63 3.37
C ARG A 85 -7.11 12.31 3.44
N SER A 86 -8.16 11.52 3.30
CA SER A 86 -9.54 11.90 3.61
C SER A 86 -9.95 11.33 4.96
N ASN A 87 -11.18 11.60 5.40
CA ASN A 87 -11.71 11.01 6.64
C ASN A 87 -11.98 9.50 6.55
N ILE A 88 -11.95 8.93 5.33
CA ILE A 88 -12.40 7.54 5.08
C ILE A 88 -11.25 6.69 4.54
N TYR A 89 -10.33 7.30 3.80
CA TYR A 89 -9.21 6.59 3.18
C TYR A 89 -8.01 7.50 2.96
N MET A 90 -6.84 6.88 2.95
CA MET A 90 -5.65 7.40 2.31
C MET A 90 -5.61 6.92 0.87
N LYS A 91 -5.37 7.85 -0.06
CA LYS A 91 -5.25 7.58 -1.48
C LYS A 91 -3.83 7.92 -1.94
N ILE A 92 -3.23 7.00 -2.67
CA ILE A 92 -1.91 7.15 -3.30
C ILE A 92 -2.12 7.02 -4.79
N THR A 93 -1.59 7.97 -5.56
CA THR A 93 -1.63 7.93 -7.02
C THR A 93 -0.23 8.14 -7.55
N SER A 94 0.15 7.34 -8.55
CA SER A 94 1.45 7.43 -9.22
C SER A 94 1.29 7.82 -10.69
N LYS A 95 2.27 8.53 -11.25
CA LYS A 95 2.36 8.87 -12.68
C LYS A 95 2.29 7.65 -13.61
N ILE A 96 2.67 6.46 -13.12
CA ILE A 96 2.62 5.19 -13.88
C ILE A 96 1.24 4.51 -13.87
N GLY A 97 0.22 5.17 -13.29
CA GLY A 97 -1.15 4.67 -13.30
C GLY A 97 -1.53 3.77 -12.12
N VAL A 98 -0.60 3.49 -11.20
CA VAL A 98 -0.92 2.81 -9.93
C VAL A 98 -1.73 3.73 -9.03
N MET A 99 -2.87 3.24 -8.56
CA MET A 99 -3.68 3.88 -7.52
C MET A 99 -3.79 2.91 -6.35
N LEU A 100 -3.62 3.39 -5.12
CA LEU A 100 -3.87 2.60 -3.91
C LEU A 100 -4.81 3.35 -3.00
N MET A 101 -5.79 2.66 -2.44
CA MET A 101 -6.67 3.17 -1.39
C MET A 101 -6.61 2.27 -0.17
N TRP A 102 -6.41 2.86 1.00
CA TRP A 102 -6.41 2.15 2.28
C TRP A 102 -7.29 2.90 3.28
N ASN A 103 -8.18 2.18 3.96
CA ASN A 103 -9.08 2.75 4.98
C ASN A 103 -8.40 2.99 6.34
N GLU A 104 -7.08 2.86 6.43
CA GLU A 104 -6.31 2.93 7.68
C GLU A 104 -6.66 1.81 8.68
N ASP A 105 -7.37 0.76 8.24
CA ASP A 105 -7.75 -0.40 9.02
C ASP A 105 -7.37 -1.70 8.28
N ASP A 106 -8.35 -2.41 7.73
CA ASP A 106 -8.24 -3.78 7.21
C ASP A 106 -8.39 -3.88 5.69
N SER A 107 -8.85 -2.81 5.02
CA SER A 107 -9.23 -2.82 3.62
C SER A 107 -8.27 -2.02 2.76
N ILE A 108 -7.71 -2.69 1.77
CA ILE A 108 -6.81 -2.13 0.76
C ILE A 108 -7.32 -2.46 -0.64
N LEU A 109 -7.24 -1.49 -1.54
CA LEU A 109 -7.58 -1.61 -2.95
C LEU A 109 -6.43 -1.06 -3.80
N VAL A 110 -6.08 -1.77 -4.86
CA VAL A 110 -5.12 -1.35 -5.90
C VAL A 110 -5.78 -1.52 -7.25
#